data_AF-A0A814FN18-F1
#
_entry.id   AF-A0A814FN18-F1
#
_cell.length_a   1.000
_cell.length_b   1.000
_cell.length_c   1.000
_cell.angle_alpha   90.00
_cell.angle_beta   90.00
_cell.angle_gamma   90.00
#
_symmetry.space_group_name_H-M   'P 1'
#
loop_
_entity.id
_entity.type
_entity.pdbx_description
1 polymer ?
#
loop_
_entity_poly.entity_id
_entity_poly.type
_entity_poly.pdbx_seq_one_letter_code
_entity_poly.pdbx_strand_id
1 'polypeptide(L)'
;MIYFLNELIKDFNIRYSDGFILRIHHDNTINATDVICPYECKHPNVDFCNMMHKLYIPPKVWRFVPAGHPLVDIIMSRDLDSTLTALERVAVDDYISIPGGMWGFRPSLNRNLSRILHYKIHDQFLIKRFDGIYDQAFLRKHVWPFERQSAVAHDTFLCKRDFGHISRPFPTQRPSAYETNCVVGCSRPCCGHGILSFEQCPIECRPKDHPEWLYC
;
A
#
# COMPACT_ATOMS: atom_id res chain seq x y z
N MET A 1 8.23 -9.08 -14.40
CA MET A 1 7.27 -7.95 -14.45
C MET A 1 5.90 -8.38 -14.95
N ILE A 2 5.74 -8.78 -16.22
CA ILE A 2 4.43 -9.12 -16.82
C ILE A 2 3.66 -10.19 -16.03
N TYR A 3 4.33 -11.24 -15.56
CA TYR A 3 3.70 -12.25 -14.69
C TYR A 3 3.08 -11.62 -13.43
N PHE A 4 3.85 -10.83 -12.68
CA PHE A 4 3.36 -10.18 -11.46
C PHE A 4 2.23 -9.18 -11.74
N LEU A 5 2.30 -8.45 -12.86
CA LEU A 5 1.21 -7.55 -13.27
C LEU A 5 -0.10 -8.32 -13.50
N ASN A 6 -0.05 -9.46 -14.20
CA ASN A 6 -1.23 -10.30 -14.40
C ASN A 6 -1.83 -10.79 -13.08
N GLU A 7 -1.00 -11.30 -12.18
CA GLU A 7 -1.46 -11.78 -10.88
C GLU A 7 -2.02 -10.65 -10.01
N LEU A 8 -1.39 -9.47 -10.03
CA LEU A 8 -1.90 -8.30 -9.32
C LEU A 8 -3.26 -7.85 -9.87
N ILE A 9 -3.43 -7.78 -11.20
CA ILE A 9 -4.71 -7.40 -11.82
C ILE A 9 -5.80 -8.41 -11.45
N LYS A 10 -5.50 -9.72 -11.45
CA LYS A 10 -6.45 -10.75 -11.01
C LYS A 10 -6.90 -10.50 -9.57
N ASP A 11 -5.95 -10.34 -8.65
CA ASP A 11 -6.27 -10.12 -7.24
C ASP A 11 -7.01 -8.80 -7.01
N PHE A 12 -6.64 -7.75 -7.75
CA PHE A 12 -7.27 -6.44 -7.71
C PHE A 12 -8.73 -6.49 -8.15
N ASN A 13 -9.03 -7.16 -9.27
CA ASN A 13 -10.40 -7.33 -9.75
C ASN A 13 -11.29 -8.12 -8.78
N ILE A 14 -10.70 -8.99 -7.95
CA ILE A 14 -11.45 -9.74 -6.94
C ILE A 14 -11.71 -8.88 -5.70
N ARG A 15 -10.71 -8.12 -5.23
CA ARG A 15 -10.73 -7.49 -3.89
C ARG A 15 -11.05 -6.00 -3.88
N TYR A 16 -10.90 -5.32 -5.02
CA TYR A 16 -11.10 -3.88 -5.21
C TYR A 16 -11.99 -3.60 -6.43
N SER A 17 -13.06 -4.37 -6.59
CA SER A 17 -14.04 -4.20 -7.67
C SER A 17 -15.00 -3.01 -7.43
N ASP A 18 -14.86 -2.31 -6.32
CA ASP A 18 -15.72 -1.25 -5.81
C ASP A 18 -15.25 0.17 -6.18
N GLY A 19 -14.85 0.37 -7.44
CA GLY A 19 -14.54 1.70 -7.98
C GLY A 19 -13.11 2.19 -7.77
N PHE A 20 -12.22 1.36 -7.23
CA PHE A 20 -10.78 1.65 -7.19
C PHE A 20 -10.15 1.53 -8.59
N ILE A 21 -9.06 2.26 -8.80
CA ILE A 21 -8.23 2.18 -10.01
C ILE A 21 -6.84 1.68 -9.64
N LEU A 22 -6.38 0.64 -10.34
CA LEU A 22 -5.00 0.18 -10.28
C LEU A 22 -4.16 1.03 -11.24
N ARG A 23 -3.43 2.01 -10.70
CA ARG A 23 -2.54 2.87 -11.48
C ARG A 23 -1.10 2.35 -11.48
N ILE A 24 -0.59 2.00 -12.66
CA ILE A 24 0.81 1.62 -12.89
C ILE A 24 1.56 2.83 -13.43
N HIS A 25 2.62 3.24 -12.76
CA HIS A 25 3.48 4.32 -13.25
C HIS A 25 4.61 3.73 -14.11
N HIS A 26 4.86 4.32 -15.27
CA HIS A 26 5.86 3.81 -16.20
C HIS A 26 6.64 4.91 -16.90
N ASP A 27 7.81 4.56 -17.40
CA ASP A 27 8.58 5.35 -18.37
C ASP A 27 8.58 4.65 -19.75
N ASN A 28 9.56 4.93 -20.59
CA ASN A 28 9.74 4.32 -21.91
C ASN A 28 10.37 2.92 -21.88
N THR A 29 10.64 2.35 -20.71
CA THR A 29 11.11 0.96 -20.59
C THR A 29 9.98 -0.07 -20.78
N ILE A 30 8.72 0.39 -20.76
CA ILE A 30 7.53 -0.43 -21.02
C ILE A 30 6.96 -0.11 -22.41
N ASN A 31 6.77 -1.13 -23.25
CA ASN A 31 6.20 -0.97 -24.58
C ASN A 31 4.68 -0.75 -24.51
N ALA A 32 4.20 0.31 -25.17
CA ALA A 32 2.79 0.64 -25.23
C ALA A 32 1.94 -0.45 -25.91
N THR A 33 2.40 -0.98 -27.04
CA THR A 33 1.66 -1.96 -27.84
C THR A 33 1.62 -3.33 -27.19
N ASP A 34 2.72 -3.75 -26.54
CA ASP A 34 2.85 -5.12 -26.01
C ASP A 34 2.34 -5.24 -24.57
N VAL A 35 2.35 -4.14 -23.81
CA VAL A 35 1.98 -4.14 -22.39
C VAL A 35 0.79 -3.23 -22.17
N ILE A 36 0.93 -1.91 -22.38
CA ILE A 36 -0.08 -0.93 -21.93
C ILE A 36 -1.45 -1.19 -22.57
N CYS A 37 -1.54 -1.14 -23.90
CA CYS A 37 -2.81 -1.28 -24.62
C CYS A 37 -3.54 -2.60 -24.30
N PRO A 38 -2.89 -3.78 -24.30
CA PRO A 38 -3.56 -5.02 -23.92
C PRO A 38 -4.20 -5.03 -22.52
N TYR A 39 -3.58 -4.35 -21.54
CA TYR A 39 -4.11 -4.31 -20.18
C TYR A 39 -5.22 -3.27 -20.01
N GLU A 40 -5.01 -2.02 -20.47
CA GLU A 40 -6.03 -0.97 -20.35
C GLU A 40 -7.28 -1.30 -21.17
N CYS A 41 -7.13 -1.86 -22.37
CA CYS A 41 -8.28 -2.24 -23.21
C CYS A 41 -9.09 -3.40 -22.62
N LYS A 42 -8.45 -4.27 -21.83
CA LYS A 42 -9.11 -5.45 -21.23
C LYS A 42 -9.65 -5.18 -19.83
N HIS A 43 -9.05 -4.24 -19.11
CA HIS A 43 -9.35 -3.97 -17.70
C HIS A 43 -9.67 -2.48 -17.50
N PRO A 44 -10.95 -2.09 -17.43
CA PRO A 44 -11.37 -0.68 -17.37
C PRO A 44 -10.95 0.03 -16.07
N ASN A 45 -10.55 -0.72 -15.05
CA ASN A 45 -10.07 -0.25 -13.75
C ASN A 45 -8.53 -0.28 -13.64
N VAL A 46 -7.82 -0.47 -14.76
CA VAL A 46 -6.35 -0.42 -14.84
C VAL A 46 -5.95 0.79 -15.67
N ASP A 47 -5.00 1.57 -15.16
CA ASP A 47 -4.53 2.83 -15.76
C ASP A 47 -3.00 2.88 -15.75
N PHE A 48 -2.39 3.22 -16.88
CA PHE A 48 -0.94 3.41 -17.03
C PHE A 48 -0.61 4.91 -17.07
N CYS A 49 0.02 5.37 -16.01
CA CYS A 49 0.45 6.76 -15.88
C CYS A 49 1.87 6.95 -16.41
N ASN A 50 1.98 7.67 -17.53
CA ASN A 50 3.24 8.00 -18.17
C ASN A 50 4.02 9.06 -17.37
N MET A 51 5.24 8.72 -16.95
CA MET A 51 6.14 9.55 -16.15
C MET A 51 7.30 10.18 -16.95
N MET A 52 7.31 10.09 -18.29
CA MET A 52 8.40 10.59 -19.15
C MET A 52 8.71 12.08 -18.97
N HIS A 53 7.72 12.90 -18.66
CA HIS A 53 7.92 14.33 -18.38
C HIS A 53 8.27 14.63 -16.92
N LYS A 54 8.37 13.58 -16.08
CA LYS A 54 8.58 13.65 -14.63
C LYS A 54 9.71 12.71 -14.17
N LEU A 55 10.64 12.35 -15.06
CA LEU A 55 11.78 11.47 -14.75
C LEU A 55 12.74 12.03 -13.69
N TYR A 56 12.61 13.31 -13.34
CA TYR A 56 13.32 13.88 -12.21
C TYR A 56 12.81 13.40 -10.85
N ILE A 57 11.57 12.88 -10.79
CA ILE A 57 11.03 12.17 -9.64
C ILE A 57 11.58 10.75 -9.70
N PRO A 58 12.25 10.25 -8.65
CA PRO A 58 12.73 8.88 -8.64
C PRO A 58 11.61 7.85 -8.83
N PRO A 59 11.84 6.74 -9.56
CA PRO A 59 10.81 5.76 -9.89
C PRO A 59 10.02 5.21 -8.69
N LYS A 60 10.70 4.93 -7.57
CA LYS A 60 10.04 4.43 -6.34
C LYS A 60 9.14 5.46 -5.64
N VAL A 61 9.26 6.73 -6.00
CA VAL A 61 8.44 7.83 -5.46
C VAL A 61 7.21 8.09 -6.33
N TRP A 62 7.16 7.60 -7.58
CA TRP A 62 5.99 7.79 -8.46
C TRP A 62 4.69 7.30 -7.82
N ARG A 63 4.74 6.20 -7.08
CA ARG A 63 3.61 5.65 -6.32
C ARG A 63 3.08 6.59 -5.22
N PHE A 64 3.81 7.63 -4.83
CA PHE A 64 3.36 8.63 -3.86
C PHE A 64 2.70 9.85 -4.53
N VAL A 65 2.85 10.03 -5.85
CA VAL A 65 2.29 11.18 -6.59
C VAL A 65 0.78 11.34 -6.38
N PRO A 66 -0.04 10.27 -6.40
CA PRO A 66 -1.48 10.38 -6.15
C PRO A 66 -1.85 10.98 -4.78
N ALA A 67 -0.97 10.87 -3.77
CA ALA A 67 -1.22 11.43 -2.43
C ALA A 67 -1.39 12.97 -2.46
N GLY A 68 -0.73 13.63 -3.42
CA GLY A 68 -0.81 15.06 -3.63
C GLY A 68 -1.86 15.49 -4.66
N HIS A 69 -2.71 14.57 -5.13
CA HIS A 69 -3.68 14.86 -6.16
C HIS A 69 -5.05 15.21 -5.56
N PRO A 70 -5.65 16.38 -5.86
CA PRO A 70 -6.87 16.84 -5.21
C PRO A 70 -8.10 15.98 -5.53
N LEU A 71 -8.12 15.33 -6.69
CA LEU A 71 -9.22 14.45 -7.13
C LEU A 71 -9.12 13.02 -6.61
N VAL A 72 -8.13 12.70 -5.78
CA VAL A 72 -8.01 11.35 -5.22
C VAL A 72 -8.63 11.30 -3.83
N ASP A 73 -9.56 10.37 -3.65
CA ASP A 73 -10.23 10.13 -2.37
C ASP A 73 -9.37 9.27 -1.44
N ILE A 74 -8.88 8.14 -1.95
CA ILE A 74 -8.03 7.18 -1.24
C ILE A 74 -6.87 6.78 -2.15
N ILE A 75 -5.67 6.75 -1.62
CA ILE A 75 -4.52 6.10 -2.27
C ILE A 75 -4.06 4.91 -1.45
N MET A 76 -3.47 3.95 -2.15
CA MET A 76 -2.64 2.90 -1.56
C MET A 76 -1.38 2.77 -2.40
N SER A 77 -0.24 3.00 -1.77
CA SER A 77 1.06 2.76 -2.38
C SER A 77 1.46 1.31 -2.11
N ARG A 78 1.88 0.57 -3.13
CA ARG A 78 2.33 -0.83 -3.01
C ARG A 78 3.37 -1.19 -4.06
N ASP A 79 4.10 -2.27 -3.80
CA ASP A 79 4.93 -2.92 -4.82
C ASP A 79 4.10 -3.85 -5.72
N LEU A 80 4.54 -4.00 -6.96
CA LEU A 80 3.84 -4.77 -8.00
C LEU A 80 3.97 -6.29 -7.81
N ASP A 81 5.03 -6.74 -7.16
CA ASP A 81 5.28 -8.15 -6.85
C ASP A 81 4.66 -8.59 -5.51
N SER A 82 4.12 -7.67 -4.69
CA SER A 82 3.45 -8.01 -3.43
C SER A 82 2.02 -8.52 -3.62
N THR A 83 1.66 -9.62 -2.94
CA THR A 83 0.30 -10.18 -2.97
C THR A 83 -0.72 -9.22 -2.36
N LEU A 84 -1.89 -9.12 -2.99
CA LEU A 84 -3.00 -8.33 -2.48
C LEU A 84 -3.87 -9.25 -1.64
N THR A 85 -3.76 -9.10 -0.33
CA THR A 85 -4.37 -10.01 0.64
C THR A 85 -5.75 -9.49 1.08
N ALA A 86 -6.60 -10.38 1.62
CA ALA A 86 -7.86 -9.96 2.21
C ALA A 86 -7.64 -9.01 3.41
N LEU A 87 -6.57 -9.23 4.18
CA LEU A 87 -6.20 -8.36 5.31
C LEU A 87 -5.88 -6.93 4.87
N GLU A 88 -5.21 -6.77 3.72
CA GLU A 88 -4.93 -5.45 3.17
C GLU A 88 -6.24 -4.70 2.84
N ARG A 89 -7.19 -5.38 2.18
CA ARG A 89 -8.50 -4.82 1.86
C ARG A 89 -9.29 -4.43 3.12
N VAL A 90 -9.33 -5.33 4.10
CA VAL A 90 -9.99 -5.08 5.38
C VAL A 90 -9.39 -3.88 6.10
N ALA A 91 -8.07 -3.74 6.08
CA ALA A 91 -7.41 -2.58 6.67
C ALA A 91 -7.86 -1.29 5.99
N VAL A 92 -7.97 -1.28 4.66
CA VAL A 92 -8.36 -0.11 3.85
C VAL A 92 -9.81 0.30 4.08
N ASP A 93 -10.71 -0.66 4.30
CA ASP A 93 -12.10 -0.41 4.62
C ASP A 93 -12.27 0.18 6.02
N ASP A 94 -11.47 -0.28 6.98
CA ASP A 94 -11.50 0.21 8.36
C ASP A 94 -10.84 1.60 8.47
N TYR A 95 -9.62 1.80 7.95
CA TYR A 95 -8.98 3.11 7.87
C TYR A 95 -7.72 3.13 6.96
N ILE A 96 -7.03 4.26 6.93
CA ILE A 96 -5.70 4.39 6.34
C ILE A 96 -4.66 3.71 7.25
N SER A 97 -4.05 2.61 6.76
CA SER A 97 -2.93 1.93 7.42
C SER A 97 -1.59 2.35 6.82
N ILE A 98 -0.54 2.53 7.64
CA ILE A 98 0.85 2.78 7.19
C ILE A 98 1.78 1.70 7.75
N PRO A 99 2.15 0.68 6.97
CA PRO A 99 3.51 0.13 7.03
C PRO A 99 4.41 0.61 5.87
N GLY A 100 5.72 0.77 6.11
CA GLY A 100 6.66 1.45 5.20
C GLY A 100 6.86 0.85 3.78
N GLY A 101 6.33 -0.35 3.49
CA GLY A 101 6.24 -0.92 2.14
C GLY A 101 4.87 -0.74 1.48
N MET A 102 3.82 -0.50 2.28
CA MET A 102 2.44 -0.35 1.86
C MET A 102 1.71 0.64 2.77
N TRP A 103 1.37 1.81 2.26
CA TRP A 103 0.67 2.81 3.05
C TRP A 103 -0.52 3.36 2.29
N GLY A 104 -1.60 3.64 3.02
CA GLY A 104 -2.78 4.33 2.54
C GLY A 104 -2.72 5.82 2.86
N PHE A 105 -3.54 6.61 2.18
CA PHE A 105 -3.82 8.00 2.57
C PHE A 105 -5.12 8.49 1.95
N ARG A 106 -5.90 9.28 2.70
CA ARG A 106 -7.06 10.02 2.19
C ARG A 106 -6.71 11.48 2.13
N PRO A 107 -6.39 12.01 0.93
CA PRO A 107 -6.16 13.44 0.74
C PRO A 107 -7.30 14.32 1.29
N SER A 108 -8.54 13.83 1.30
CA SER A 108 -9.71 14.54 1.83
C SER A 108 -9.67 14.77 3.34
N LEU A 109 -9.08 13.86 4.10
CA LEU A 109 -8.96 13.98 5.56
C LEU A 109 -7.81 14.90 5.98
N ASN A 110 -6.78 15.05 5.13
CA ASN A 110 -5.67 15.99 5.37
C ASN A 110 -5.23 16.71 4.09
N ARG A 111 -6.04 17.66 3.63
CA ARG A 111 -5.77 18.46 2.43
C ARG A 111 -4.47 19.26 2.52
N ASN A 112 -4.08 19.67 3.74
CA ASN A 112 -2.82 20.39 3.95
C ASN A 112 -1.61 19.49 3.68
N LEU A 113 -1.60 18.26 4.23
CA LEU A 113 -0.54 17.31 3.91
C LEU A 113 -0.54 16.92 2.43
N SER A 114 -1.71 16.71 1.83
CA SER A 114 -1.80 16.42 0.40
C SER A 114 -1.12 17.52 -0.43
N ARG A 115 -1.39 18.79 -0.13
CA ARG A 115 -0.74 19.93 -0.77
C ARG A 115 0.78 19.96 -0.50
N ILE A 116 1.22 19.69 0.72
CA ILE A 116 2.65 19.60 1.07
C ILE A 116 3.34 18.50 0.26
N LEU A 117 2.72 17.31 0.14
CA LEU A 117 3.23 16.20 -0.64
C LEU A 117 3.34 16.56 -2.11
N HIS A 118 2.30 17.20 -2.67
CA HIS A 118 2.32 17.70 -4.04
C HIS A 118 3.54 18.59 -4.28
N TYR A 119 3.76 19.62 -3.45
CA TYR A 119 4.89 20.53 -3.62
C TYR A 119 6.24 19.84 -3.44
N LYS A 120 6.39 18.98 -2.44
CA LYS A 120 7.66 18.30 -2.18
C LYS A 120 8.04 17.29 -3.25
N ILE A 121 7.07 16.54 -3.76
CA ILE A 121 7.32 15.55 -4.82
C ILE A 121 7.69 16.24 -6.14
N HIS A 122 7.12 17.42 -6.42
CA HIS A 122 7.41 18.18 -7.64
C HIS A 122 8.56 19.18 -7.50
N ASP A 123 9.16 19.32 -6.31
CA ASP A 123 10.41 20.07 -6.11
C ASP A 123 11.59 19.22 -6.59
N GLN A 124 12.10 19.55 -7.77
CA GLN A 124 13.20 18.84 -8.41
C GLN A 124 14.49 18.81 -7.57
N PHE A 125 14.78 19.86 -6.79
CA PHE A 125 16.00 19.94 -5.99
C PHE A 125 15.90 19.10 -4.71
N LEU A 126 14.69 18.95 -4.19
CA LEU A 126 14.41 18.10 -3.04
C LEU A 126 14.31 16.63 -3.43
N ILE A 127 13.49 16.31 -4.44
CA ILE A 127 13.04 14.94 -4.69
C ILE A 127 14.13 14.02 -5.22
N LYS A 128 15.10 14.56 -5.97
CA LYS A 128 16.28 13.83 -6.47
C LYS A 128 17.13 13.21 -5.36
N ARG A 129 17.00 13.70 -4.11
CA ARG A 129 17.73 13.18 -2.95
C ARG A 129 17.16 11.86 -2.41
N PHE A 130 16.01 11.42 -2.94
CA PHE A 130 15.27 10.25 -2.44
C PHE A 130 15.20 9.11 -3.48
N ASP A 131 16.26 8.96 -4.28
CA ASP A 131 16.38 7.87 -5.25
C ASP A 131 16.77 6.52 -4.61
N GLY A 132 16.67 5.42 -5.36
CA GLY A 132 17.12 4.10 -4.91
C GLY A 132 16.31 3.54 -3.74
N ILE A 133 16.93 3.35 -2.57
CA ILE A 133 16.29 2.81 -1.35
C ILE A 133 15.75 3.89 -0.42
N TYR A 134 15.83 5.17 -0.82
CA TYR A 134 15.53 6.31 0.03
C TYR A 134 14.07 6.81 -0.08
N ASP A 135 13.18 6.09 -0.77
CA ASP A 135 11.75 6.41 -0.82
C ASP A 135 11.10 6.30 0.58
N GLN A 136 11.50 5.32 1.39
CA GLN A 136 11.09 5.25 2.79
C GLN A 136 11.65 6.42 3.62
N ALA A 137 12.85 6.93 3.28
CA ALA A 137 13.40 8.11 3.92
C ALA A 137 12.60 9.38 3.58
N PHE A 138 12.01 9.46 2.38
CA PHE A 138 11.06 10.52 2.02
C PHE A 138 9.85 10.48 2.94
N LEU A 139 9.20 9.31 3.09
CA LEU A 139 8.05 9.15 3.99
C LEU A 139 8.39 9.54 5.43
N ARG A 140 9.52 9.04 5.96
CA ARG A 140 9.99 9.36 7.32
C ARG A 140 10.22 10.86 7.54
N LYS A 141 10.76 11.57 6.54
CA LYS A 141 11.13 12.98 6.67
C LYS A 141 10.00 13.95 6.33
N HIS A 142 9.06 13.56 5.46
CA HIS A 142 8.11 14.47 4.84
C HIS A 142 6.64 14.08 5.01
N VAL A 143 6.34 12.85 5.40
CA VAL A 143 4.98 12.39 5.72
C VAL A 143 4.82 12.18 7.22
N TRP A 144 5.69 11.37 7.81
CA TRP A 144 5.59 10.94 9.22
C TRP A 144 5.45 12.08 10.24
N PRO A 145 6.17 13.23 10.12
CA PRO A 145 6.01 14.32 11.08
C PRO A 145 4.60 14.93 11.12
N PHE A 146 3.82 14.79 10.04
CA PHE A 146 2.47 15.32 9.94
C PHE A 146 1.41 14.28 10.31
N GLU A 147 1.67 13.00 10.03
CA GLU A 147 0.69 11.92 10.23
C GLU A 147 0.90 11.11 11.52
N ARG A 148 2.00 11.27 12.25
CA ARG A 148 2.25 10.45 13.45
C ARG A 148 1.08 10.50 14.45
N GLN A 149 0.39 11.62 14.57
CA GLN A 149 -0.74 11.79 15.49
C GLN A 149 -2.11 11.41 14.90
N SER A 150 -2.18 11.02 13.64
CA SER A 150 -3.40 10.61 12.93
C SER A 150 -3.30 9.23 12.28
N ALA A 151 -2.09 8.67 12.21
CA ALA A 151 -1.82 7.39 11.58
C ALA A 151 -2.39 6.25 12.43
N VAL A 152 -3.09 5.35 11.77
CA VAL A 152 -3.55 4.09 12.36
C VAL A 152 -2.64 2.98 11.85
N ALA A 153 -2.11 2.17 12.74
CA ALA A 153 -1.37 0.97 12.41
C ALA A 153 -2.22 -0.26 12.74
N HIS A 154 -2.40 -1.13 11.75
CA HIS A 154 -2.94 -2.47 12.01
C HIS A 154 -1.78 -3.40 12.35
N ASP A 155 -1.72 -3.87 13.60
CA ASP A 155 -0.66 -4.70 14.12
C ASP A 155 -1.21 -5.75 15.10
N THR A 156 -0.90 -7.00 14.81
CA THR A 156 -1.34 -8.16 15.58
C THR A 156 -0.38 -8.53 16.72
N PHE A 157 0.88 -8.11 16.67
CA PHE A 157 1.93 -8.58 17.59
C PHE A 157 2.56 -7.46 18.39
N LEU A 158 2.67 -6.26 17.81
CA LEU A 158 3.34 -5.11 18.41
C LEU A 158 2.36 -3.97 18.71
N CYS A 159 1.09 -4.29 18.99
CA CYS A 159 0.04 -3.30 19.28
C CYS A 159 0.35 -2.36 20.46
N LYS A 160 1.28 -2.75 21.35
CA LYS A 160 1.76 -1.92 22.47
C LYS A 160 2.87 -0.94 22.07
N ARG A 161 3.44 -1.06 20.86
CA ARG A 161 4.44 -0.12 20.37
C ARG A 161 3.76 1.14 19.85
N ASP A 162 4.44 2.26 20.04
CA ASP A 162 4.03 3.56 19.52
C ASP A 162 4.30 3.64 18.00
N PHE A 163 3.42 3.02 17.23
CA PHE A 163 3.35 3.14 15.78
C PHE A 163 2.19 4.06 15.39
N GLY A 164 2.40 5.37 15.52
CA GLY A 164 1.44 6.38 15.08
C GLY A 164 0.49 6.80 16.20
N HIS A 165 -0.75 7.12 15.86
CA HIS A 165 -1.74 7.54 16.85
C HIS A 165 -2.29 6.35 17.62
N ILE A 166 -2.69 5.32 16.87
CA ILE A 166 -3.33 4.12 17.39
C ILE A 166 -2.75 2.93 16.65
N SER A 167 -2.25 1.95 17.42
CA SER A 167 -2.00 0.61 16.92
C SER A 167 -3.15 -0.29 17.38
N ARG A 168 -3.81 -1.00 16.46
CA ARG A 168 -4.94 -1.88 16.74
C ARG A 168 -4.86 -3.18 15.95
N PRO A 169 -5.52 -4.27 16.38
CA PRO A 169 -5.61 -5.50 15.61
C PRO A 169 -6.25 -5.28 14.23
N PHE A 170 -6.06 -6.25 13.34
CA PHE A 170 -6.94 -6.39 12.17
C PHE A 170 -8.37 -6.74 12.64
N PRO A 171 -9.41 -6.16 12.02
CA PRO A 171 -10.80 -6.41 12.42
C PRO A 171 -11.36 -7.75 11.89
N THR A 172 -10.50 -8.65 11.44
CA THR A 172 -10.87 -10.00 10.95
C THR A 172 -9.88 -11.05 11.43
N GLN A 173 -10.38 -12.25 11.72
CA GLN A 173 -9.56 -13.43 12.02
C GLN A 173 -8.84 -13.94 10.76
N ARG A 174 -7.64 -14.50 10.90
CA ARG A 174 -7.04 -15.28 9.81
C ARG A 174 -7.85 -16.56 9.57
N PRO A 175 -8.06 -16.97 8.30
CA PRO A 175 -8.86 -18.16 8.00
C PRO A 175 -8.27 -19.46 8.57
N SER A 176 -6.94 -19.55 8.68
CA SER A 176 -6.28 -20.69 9.29
C SER A 176 -4.91 -20.36 9.90
N ALA A 177 -4.47 -21.21 10.84
CA ALA A 177 -3.13 -21.22 11.39
C ALA A 177 -2.02 -21.54 10.37
N TYR A 178 -2.40 -21.94 9.15
CA TYR A 178 -1.48 -22.34 8.08
C TYR A 178 -1.34 -21.28 6.99
N GLU A 179 -2.19 -20.23 6.98
CA GLU A 179 -2.07 -19.06 6.09
C GLU A 179 -1.10 -18.01 6.62
N THR A 180 -0.02 -18.49 7.21
CA THR A 180 0.92 -17.70 7.99
C THR A 180 1.70 -16.76 7.11
N ASN A 181 2.07 -17.21 5.91
CA ASN A 181 2.78 -16.35 4.98
C ASN A 181 1.89 -15.24 4.36
N CYS A 182 0.61 -15.15 4.70
CA CYS A 182 -0.33 -14.16 4.14
C CYS A 182 -0.31 -12.82 4.91
N VAL A 183 0.84 -12.15 4.94
CA VAL A 183 1.00 -10.83 5.56
C VAL A 183 0.86 -9.70 4.54
N VAL A 184 0.48 -8.51 4.99
CA VAL A 184 0.44 -7.32 4.12
C VAL A 184 1.85 -7.05 3.59
N GLY A 185 1.98 -6.91 2.27
CA GLY A 185 3.25 -6.59 1.59
C GLY A 185 4.14 -7.79 1.25
N CYS A 186 3.73 -9.01 1.56
CA CYS A 186 4.47 -10.21 1.19
C CYS A 186 4.72 -10.32 -0.32
N SER A 187 5.95 -10.64 -0.73
CA SER A 187 6.27 -10.89 -2.14
C SER A 187 5.66 -12.22 -2.63
N ARG A 188 5.25 -12.28 -3.91
CA ARG A 188 4.76 -13.51 -4.52
C ARG A 188 5.87 -14.56 -4.69
N PRO A 189 5.55 -15.86 -4.53
CA PRO A 189 4.27 -16.41 -4.09
C PRO A 189 4.04 -16.19 -2.59
N CYS A 190 2.84 -15.77 -2.23
CA CYS A 190 2.42 -15.50 -0.86
C CYS A 190 0.97 -15.96 -0.66
N CYS A 191 0.59 -16.28 0.58
CA CYS A 191 -0.68 -16.90 0.97
C CYS A 191 -0.77 -18.34 0.42
N GLY A 192 -0.38 -19.30 1.26
CA GLY A 192 -0.42 -20.74 1.02
C GLY A 192 -0.16 -21.48 2.34
N HIS A 193 -0.19 -22.81 2.35
CA HIS A 193 0.15 -23.59 3.55
C HIS A 193 1.64 -23.41 3.87
N GLY A 194 1.93 -22.51 4.80
CA GLY A 194 3.29 -22.22 5.25
C GLY A 194 3.89 -23.39 6.03
N ILE A 195 5.21 -23.50 6.00
CA ILE A 195 5.99 -24.45 6.83
C ILE A 195 6.15 -23.88 8.26
N LEU A 196 5.99 -22.57 8.43
CA LEU A 196 6.13 -21.87 9.72
C LEU A 196 4.76 -21.48 10.25
N SER A 197 4.37 -21.98 11.42
CA SER A 197 3.19 -21.48 12.13
C SER A 197 3.48 -20.07 12.66
N PHE A 198 2.61 -19.08 12.40
CA PHE A 198 2.63 -17.86 13.22
C PHE A 198 2.33 -18.29 14.65
N GLU A 199 3.05 -17.72 15.61
CA GLU A 199 2.64 -17.83 17.01
C GLU A 199 1.26 -17.20 17.18
N GLN A 200 0.50 -17.67 18.16
CA GLN A 200 -0.79 -17.05 18.49
C GLN A 200 -0.57 -15.58 18.82
N CYS A 201 -1.51 -14.72 18.40
CA CYS A 201 -1.43 -13.30 18.74
C CYS A 201 -1.39 -13.13 20.26
N PRO A 202 -0.55 -12.22 20.79
CA PRO A 202 -0.62 -11.80 22.19
C PRO A 202 -2.05 -11.41 22.56
N ILE A 203 -2.53 -11.84 23.73
CA ILE A 203 -3.92 -11.62 24.17
C ILE A 203 -4.26 -10.12 24.15
N GLU A 204 -3.32 -9.28 24.56
CA GLU A 204 -3.45 -7.81 24.54
C GLU A 204 -3.62 -7.20 23.15
N CYS A 205 -3.20 -7.90 22.09
CA CYS A 205 -3.23 -7.43 20.71
C CYS A 205 -4.36 -8.08 19.91
N ARG A 206 -5.21 -8.89 20.54
CA ARG A 206 -6.43 -9.41 19.91
C ARG A 206 -7.54 -8.35 19.93
N PRO A 207 -8.50 -8.42 19.01
CA PRO A 207 -9.68 -7.55 19.10
C PRO A 207 -10.39 -7.74 20.43
N LYS A 208 -10.80 -6.63 21.06
CA LYS A 208 -11.45 -6.67 22.39
C LYS A 208 -12.74 -7.49 22.39
N ASP A 209 -13.47 -7.44 21.29
CA ASP A 209 -14.72 -8.17 21.10
C ASP A 209 -14.51 -9.61 20.63
N HIS A 210 -13.27 -9.97 20.28
CA HIS A 210 -12.88 -11.31 19.81
C HIS A 210 -11.56 -11.82 20.44
N PRO A 211 -11.48 -11.95 21.78
CA PRO A 211 -10.28 -12.45 22.46
C PRO A 211 -9.95 -13.91 22.13
N GLU A 212 -10.92 -14.67 21.60
CA GLU A 212 -10.79 -16.05 21.13
C GLU A 212 -10.04 -16.19 19.81
N TRP A 213 -9.85 -15.10 19.06
CA TRP A 213 -9.10 -15.13 17.80
C TRP A 213 -7.61 -15.35 18.07
N LEU A 214 -7.22 -16.63 18.06
CA LEU A 214 -5.83 -17.04 18.26
C LEU A 214 -4.91 -16.56 17.15
N TYR A 215 -5.47 -16.36 15.94
CA TYR A 215 -4.75 -15.92 14.76
C TYR A 215 -5.43 -14.70 14.13
N CYS A 216 -4.64 -13.65 14.08
CA CYS A 216 -4.83 -12.31 13.58
C CYS A 216 -3.53 -12.02 12.79
#